data_AF-A0AA37HLV7-F1
#
_entry.id   AF-A0AA37HLV7-F1
#
_cell.length_a   1.000
_cell.length_b   1.000
_cell.length_c   1.000
_cell.angle_alpha   90.00
_cell.angle_beta   90.00
_cell.angle_gamma   90.00
#
_symmetry.space_group_name_H-M   'P 1'
#
loop_
_entity.id
_entity.type
_entity.pdbx_description
1 polymer ?
#
loop_
_entity_poly.entity_id
_entity_poly.type
_entity_poly.pdbx_seq_one_letter_code
_entity_poly.pdbx_strand_id
1 'polypeptide(L)'
;MRGLIPELVVGLGADVRTPLAERLDDAEPTQAELAAASQVRSLVEGLPAGGSVVIVHSPTVVGAYRELIQDLRGPVIAAATKVFAAPALRDELALTRNLMLPVVRAPLVEEQRQYRRALAQAWRL
;
A
#
# COMPACT_ATOMS: atom_id res chain seq x y z
N MET A 1 -62.50 27.99 9.19
CA MET A 1 -61.16 27.90 9.78
C MET A 1 -60.74 26.44 9.84
N ARG A 2 -59.87 26.01 8.92
CA ARG A 2 -59.26 24.67 8.92
C ARG A 2 -57.74 24.91 8.89
N GLY A 3 -57.04 24.44 9.91
CA GLY A 3 -55.59 24.56 10.01
C GLY A 3 -54.92 23.71 8.93
N LEU A 4 -54.09 24.35 8.11
CA LEU A 4 -53.15 23.70 7.20
C LEU A 4 -51.99 23.19 8.04
N ILE A 5 -51.87 21.87 8.18
CA ILE A 5 -50.63 21.21 8.59
C ILE A 5 -49.77 21.17 7.32
N PRO A 6 -48.58 21.78 7.28
CA PRO A 6 -47.68 21.54 6.17
C PRO A 6 -47.20 20.08 6.25
N GLU A 7 -47.61 19.27 5.27
CA GLU A 7 -46.91 18.04 4.91
C GLU A 7 -45.44 18.40 4.67
N LEU A 8 -44.57 18.13 5.65
CA LEU A 8 -43.15 18.10 5.38
C LEU A 8 -42.88 16.78 4.67
N VAL A 9 -42.92 16.87 3.34
CA VAL A 9 -42.61 15.81 2.39
C VAL A 9 -41.27 15.17 2.77
N VAL A 10 -41.31 13.88 3.11
CA VAL A 10 -40.14 13.01 3.17
C VAL A 10 -39.63 12.88 1.74
N GLY A 11 -38.77 13.81 1.34
CA GLY A 11 -37.99 13.73 0.13
C GLY A 11 -36.91 12.66 0.30
N LEU A 12 -37.28 11.40 0.07
CA LEU A 12 -36.34 10.39 -0.41
C LEU A 12 -35.87 10.85 -1.79
N GLY A 13 -34.90 11.77 -1.79
CA GLY A 13 -34.05 12.00 -2.96
C GLY A 13 -33.29 10.71 -3.20
N ALA A 14 -33.75 9.93 -4.17
CA ALA A 14 -32.99 8.85 -4.76
C ALA A 14 -31.82 9.47 -5.53
N ASP A 15 -30.76 9.84 -4.81
CA ASP A 15 -29.44 10.02 -5.38
C ASP A 15 -28.46 9.12 -4.62
N VAL A 16 -28.14 8.03 -5.31
CA VAL A 16 -27.10 7.03 -5.11
C VAL A 16 -26.21 7.29 -3.90
N ARG A 17 -26.42 6.50 -2.83
CA ARG A 17 -25.42 6.28 -1.78
C ARG A 17 -24.22 5.60 -2.41
N THR A 18 -23.28 6.39 -2.92
CA THR A 18 -21.93 5.93 -3.25
C THR A 18 -21.41 5.19 -2.00
N PRO A 19 -21.08 3.88 -2.09
CA PRO A 19 -20.53 3.15 -0.96
C PRO A 19 -19.33 3.93 -0.42
N LEU A 20 -19.14 3.97 0.90
CA LEU A 20 -18.04 4.69 1.54
C LEU A 20 -16.66 4.34 0.94
N ALA A 21 -16.53 3.14 0.38
CA ALA A 21 -15.36 2.66 -0.35
C ALA A 21 -15.04 3.50 -1.61
N GLU A 22 -16.04 3.92 -2.39
CA GLU A 22 -15.85 4.75 -3.59
C GLU A 22 -15.48 6.20 -3.26
N ARG A 23 -15.82 6.69 -2.05
CA ARG A 23 -15.43 8.04 -1.60
C ARG A 23 -13.98 8.15 -1.13
N LEU A 24 -13.32 7.01 -0.88
CA LEU A 24 -11.91 6.98 -0.48
C LEU A 24 -10.98 7.07 -1.69
N ASP A 25 -11.41 6.63 -2.87
CA ASP A 25 -10.64 6.75 -4.11
C ASP A 25 -10.56 8.21 -4.62
N ASP A 26 -11.49 9.08 -4.20
CA ASP A 26 -11.53 10.51 -4.51
C ASP A 26 -10.92 11.40 -3.40
N ALA A 27 -10.42 10.81 -2.31
CA ALA A 27 -9.82 11.57 -1.22
C ALA A 27 -8.43 12.07 -1.63
N GLU A 28 -8.14 13.37 -1.40
CA GLU A 28 -6.79 13.88 -1.60
C GLU A 28 -5.81 13.08 -0.73
N PRO A 29 -4.67 12.64 -1.28
CA PRO A 29 -3.70 11.87 -0.54
C PRO A 29 -3.20 12.69 0.64
N THR A 30 -3.21 12.07 1.82
CA THR A 30 -2.68 12.65 3.04
C THR A 30 -1.19 12.95 2.90
N GLN A 31 -0.66 13.88 3.71
CA GLN A 31 0.78 14.16 3.70
C GLN A 31 1.63 12.91 4.02
N ALA A 32 1.11 11.98 4.82
CA ALA A 32 1.77 10.72 5.11
C ALA A 32 1.87 9.83 3.86
N GLU A 33 0.81 9.76 3.05
CA GLU A 33 0.80 9.03 1.79
C GLU A 33 1.75 9.65 0.75
N LEU A 34 1.77 10.98 0.64
CA LEU A 34 2.71 11.69 -0.23
C LEU A 34 4.17 11.47 0.20
N ALA A 35 4.45 11.53 1.51
CA ALA A 35 5.78 11.28 2.04
C ALA A 35 6.21 9.82 1.80
N ALA A 36 5.31 8.86 2.02
CA ALA A 36 5.56 7.46 1.71
C ALA A 36 5.85 7.27 0.20
N ALA A 37 5.02 7.84 -0.68
CA ALA A 37 5.21 7.79 -2.12
C ALA A 37 6.55 8.38 -2.58
N SER A 38 6.97 9.52 -2.01
CA SER A 38 8.28 10.12 -2.26
C SER A 38 9.42 9.18 -1.85
N GLN A 39 9.34 8.58 -0.66
CA GLN A 39 10.33 7.60 -0.20
C GLN A 39 10.37 6.35 -1.09
N VAL A 40 9.21 5.87 -1.57
CA VAL A 40 9.14 4.75 -2.52
C VAL A 40 9.89 5.10 -3.81
N ARG A 41 9.63 6.28 -4.38
CA ARG A 41 10.31 6.75 -5.60
C ARG A 41 11.82 6.83 -5.41
N SER A 42 12.29 7.48 -4.36
CA SER A 42 13.74 7.60 -4.08
C SER A 42 14.39 6.23 -3.87
N LEU A 43 13.70 5.29 -3.24
CA LEU A 43 14.18 3.90 -3.09
C LEU A 43 14.35 3.22 -4.45
N VAL A 44 13.37 3.35 -5.35
CA VAL A 44 13.41 2.75 -6.70
C VAL A 44 14.53 3.38 -7.55
N GLU A 45 14.69 4.70 -7.47
CA GLU A 45 15.78 5.44 -8.12
C GLU A 45 17.17 5.02 -7.60
N GLY A 46 17.26 4.60 -6.34
CA GLY A 46 18.50 4.12 -5.70
C GLY A 46 18.85 2.65 -5.93
N LEU A 47 18.01 1.85 -6.60
CA LEU A 47 18.29 0.43 -6.81
C LEU A 47 19.61 0.17 -7.58
N PRO A 48 20.40 -0.83 -7.19
CA PRO A 48 21.55 -1.31 -7.94
C PRO A 48 21.22 -1.73 -9.39
N ALA A 49 22.11 -1.40 -10.33
CA ALA A 49 21.96 -1.77 -11.74
C ALA A 49 22.00 -3.29 -11.97
N GLY A 50 22.65 -4.05 -11.07
CA GLY A 50 22.70 -5.52 -11.11
C GLY A 50 21.44 -6.22 -10.59
N GLY A 51 20.39 -5.46 -10.24
CA GLY A 51 19.16 -5.99 -9.67
C GLY A 51 19.19 -6.03 -8.14
N SER A 52 18.03 -6.29 -7.55
CA SER A 52 17.84 -6.30 -6.10
C SER A 52 16.67 -7.19 -5.71
N VAL A 53 16.55 -7.49 -4.42
CA VAL A 53 15.33 -8.05 -3.84
C VAL A 53 14.62 -6.93 -3.08
N VAL A 54 13.46 -6.50 -3.57
CA VAL A 54 12.64 -5.47 -2.91
C VAL A 54 11.57 -6.17 -2.09
N ILE A 55 11.62 -5.94 -0.78
CA ILE A 55 10.61 -6.43 0.17
C ILE A 55 9.57 -5.34 0.40
N VAL A 56 8.30 -5.67 0.15
CA VAL A 56 7.16 -4.78 0.32
C VAL A 56 6.25 -5.22 1.47
N HIS A 57 5.46 -4.29 1.99
CA HIS A 57 4.65 -4.47 3.18
C HIS A 57 3.39 -5.35 2.95
N SER A 58 2.88 -5.42 1.70
CA SER A 58 1.66 -6.14 1.36
C SER A 58 1.73 -6.78 -0.04
N PRO A 59 1.10 -7.94 -0.28
CA PRO A 59 0.95 -8.52 -1.61
C PRO A 59 0.26 -7.58 -2.61
N THR A 60 -0.66 -6.74 -2.15
CA THR A 60 -1.45 -5.82 -2.99
C THR A 60 -0.59 -4.79 -3.72
N VAL A 61 0.57 -4.42 -3.16
CA VAL A 61 1.45 -3.39 -3.74
C VAL A 61 2.56 -3.97 -4.62
N VAL A 62 2.67 -5.30 -4.72
CA VAL A 62 3.75 -5.94 -5.51
C VAL A 62 3.70 -5.53 -6.99
N GLY A 63 2.49 -5.48 -7.58
CA GLY A 63 2.30 -5.06 -8.97
C GLY A 63 2.75 -3.61 -9.20
N ALA A 64 2.24 -2.69 -8.39
CA ALA A 64 2.58 -1.27 -8.46
C ALA A 64 4.10 -1.02 -8.31
N TYR A 65 4.80 -1.74 -7.43
CA TYR A 65 6.26 -1.63 -7.32
C TYR A 65 6.99 -2.12 -8.57
N ARG A 66 6.53 -3.21 -9.21
CA ARG A 66 7.16 -3.72 -10.43
C ARG A 66 7.00 -2.73 -11.59
N GLU A 67 5.80 -2.17 -11.75
CA GLU A 67 5.51 -1.13 -12.73
C GLU A 67 6.37 0.11 -12.47
N LEU A 68 6.44 0.58 -11.22
CA LEU A 68 7.26 1.74 -10.87
C LEU A 68 8.76 1.51 -11.15
N ILE A 69 9.29 0.32 -10.87
CA ILE A 69 10.69 -0.01 -11.19
C ILE A 69 10.89 -0.05 -12.71
N GLN A 70 9.95 -0.63 -13.45
CA GLN A 70 9.97 -0.64 -14.91
C GLN A 70 9.99 0.77 -15.49
N ASP A 71 9.14 1.67 -14.98
CA ASP A 71 9.00 3.03 -15.47
C ASP A 71 10.20 3.91 -15.13
N LEU A 72 10.74 3.78 -13.91
CA LEU A 72 11.82 4.65 -13.44
C LEU A 72 13.22 4.13 -13.78
N ARG A 73 13.40 2.81 -13.85
CA ARG A 73 14.73 2.18 -14.02
C ARG A 73 14.88 1.41 -15.32
N GLY A 74 13.78 1.22 -16.04
CA GLY A 74 13.77 0.53 -17.32
C GLY A 74 13.75 -1.00 -17.22
N PRO A 75 13.56 -1.68 -18.36
CA PRO A 75 13.28 -3.11 -18.41
C PRO A 75 14.41 -3.99 -17.89
N VAL A 76 15.67 -3.58 -18.07
CA VAL A 76 16.84 -4.38 -17.67
C VAL A 76 16.88 -4.50 -16.14
N ILE A 77 16.74 -3.38 -15.43
CA ILE A 77 16.79 -3.35 -13.97
C ILE A 77 15.53 -3.98 -13.39
N ALA A 78 14.36 -3.75 -14.01
CA ALA A 78 13.12 -4.41 -13.60
C ALA A 78 13.20 -5.94 -13.72
N ALA A 79 13.75 -6.47 -14.81
CA ALA A 79 13.94 -7.91 -14.98
C ALA A 79 14.94 -8.50 -13.98
N ALA A 80 15.99 -7.73 -13.62
CA ALA A 80 16.98 -8.14 -12.61
C ALA A 80 16.46 -8.00 -11.16
N THR A 81 15.38 -7.26 -10.94
CA THR A 81 14.84 -6.96 -9.62
C THR A 81 13.65 -7.84 -9.26
N LYS A 82 13.71 -8.48 -8.09
CA LYS A 82 12.64 -9.34 -7.56
C LYS A 82 11.87 -8.60 -6.48
N VAL A 83 10.56 -8.44 -6.66
CA VAL A 83 9.68 -7.82 -5.66
C VAL A 83 8.86 -8.91 -4.97
N PHE A 84 8.91 -8.94 -3.63
CA PHE A 84 8.16 -9.88 -2.80
C PHE A 84 7.49 -9.18 -1.62
N ALA A 85 6.27 -9.61 -1.28
CA ALA A 85 5.65 -9.25 -0.01
C ALA A 85 6.10 -10.22 1.08
N ALA A 86 6.74 -9.71 2.12
CA ALA A 86 7.20 -10.52 3.26
C ALA A 86 6.82 -9.83 4.58
N PRO A 87 5.54 -9.94 4.99
CA PRO A 87 5.03 -9.18 6.10
C PRO A 87 5.48 -9.73 7.47
N ALA A 88 6.05 -10.93 7.53
CA ALA A 88 6.79 -11.41 8.68
C ALA A 88 8.28 -11.58 8.34
N LEU A 89 9.15 -11.36 9.34
CA LEU A 89 10.60 -11.46 9.17
C LEU A 89 11.05 -12.87 8.76
N ARG A 90 10.37 -13.91 9.28
CA ARG A 90 10.65 -15.30 8.90
C ARG A 90 10.44 -15.58 7.42
N ASP A 91 9.42 -14.95 6.82
CA ASP A 91 9.08 -15.14 5.41
C ASP A 91 10.12 -14.43 4.54
N GLU A 92 10.57 -13.24 4.97
CA GLU A 92 11.69 -12.53 4.31
C GLU A 92 12.95 -13.38 4.34
N LEU A 93 13.32 -13.92 5.50
CA LEU A 93 14.50 -14.77 5.64
C LEU A 93 14.42 -16.01 4.74
N ALA A 94 13.25 -16.66 4.66
CA ALA A 94 13.05 -17.80 3.76
C ALA A 94 13.25 -17.42 2.27
N LEU A 95 12.76 -16.25 1.86
CA LEU A 95 12.89 -15.74 0.49
C LEU A 95 14.32 -15.32 0.14
N THR A 96 15.07 -14.79 1.11
CA THR A 96 16.37 -14.15 0.90
C THR A 96 17.57 -15.05 1.17
N ARG A 97 17.37 -16.18 1.88
CA ARG A 97 18.44 -17.04 2.40
C ARG A 97 19.52 -17.45 1.41
N ASN A 98 19.15 -17.66 0.14
CA ASN A 98 20.04 -18.15 -0.91
C ASN A 98 20.19 -17.16 -2.07
N LEU A 99 19.84 -15.89 -1.86
CA LEU A 99 19.95 -14.86 -2.88
C LEU A 99 21.26 -14.09 -2.68
N MET A 100 22.04 -13.95 -3.74
CA MET A 100 23.24 -13.09 -3.76
C MET A 100 22.93 -11.64 -4.12
N LEU A 101 21.64 -11.31 -4.25
CA LEU A 101 21.19 -9.96 -4.56
C LEU A 101 21.04 -9.14 -3.27
N PRO A 102 21.33 -7.82 -3.33
CA PRO A 102 21.10 -6.93 -2.20
C PRO A 102 19.60 -6.87 -1.87
N VAL A 103 19.29 -6.91 -0.58
CA VAL A 103 17.91 -6.84 -0.07
C VAL A 103 17.60 -5.41 0.32
N VAL A 104 16.56 -4.85 -0.29
CA VAL A 104 16.06 -3.50 -0.09
C VAL A 104 14.65 -3.59 0.48
N ARG A 105 14.36 -2.86 1.56
CA ARG A 105 13.04 -2.87 2.21
C ARG A 105 12.32 -1.58 1.91
N ALA A 106 11.09 -1.70 1.42
CA ALA A 106 10.21 -0.57 1.18
C ALA A 106 9.88 0.17 2.47
N PRO A 107 9.50 1.47 2.37
CA PRO A 107 8.82 2.17 3.44
C PRO A 107 7.64 1.35 3.98
N LEU A 108 7.32 1.52 5.26
CA LEU A 108 6.20 0.88 5.97
C LEU A 108 6.35 -0.63 6.26
N VAL A 109 7.38 -1.33 5.77
CA VAL A 109 7.58 -2.76 6.08
C VAL A 109 7.71 -2.98 7.59
N GLU A 110 8.51 -2.17 8.28
CA GLU A 110 8.70 -2.29 9.72
C GLU A 110 7.47 -1.81 10.51
N GLU A 111 6.79 -0.76 10.07
CA GLU A 111 5.54 -0.29 10.69
C GLU A 111 4.45 -1.36 10.61
N GLN A 112 4.27 -1.99 9.44
CA GLN A 112 3.33 -3.08 9.23
C GLN A 112 3.66 -4.27 10.16
N ARG A 113 4.95 -4.57 10.36
CA ARG A 113 5.41 -5.62 11.28
C ARG A 113 5.08 -5.29 12.73
N GLN A 114 5.34 -4.06 13.16
CA GLN A 114 5.02 -3.60 14.51
C GLN A 114 3.51 -3.67 14.75
N TYR A 115 2.69 -3.17 13.81
CA TYR A 115 1.24 -3.25 13.88
C TYR A 115 0.74 -4.69 14.00
N ARG A 116 1.27 -5.62 13.19
CA ARG A 116 0.92 -7.04 13.29
C ARG A 116 1.31 -7.66 14.63
N ARG A 117 2.46 -7.31 15.20
CA ARG A 117 2.85 -7.78 16.54
C ARG A 117 1.89 -7.26 17.61
N ALA A 118 1.50 -5.99 17.54
CA ALA A 118 0.54 -5.39 18.47
C ALA A 118 -0.83 -6.07 18.39
N LEU A 119 -1.37 -6.31 17.19
CA LEU A 119 -2.62 -7.06 17.01
C LEU A 119 -2.54 -8.48 17.59
N ALA A 120 -1.45 -9.19 17.32
CA ALA A 120 -1.26 -10.56 17.83
C ALA A 120 -1.16 -10.60 19.37
N GLN A 121 -0.68 -9.53 20.01
CA GLN A 121 -0.69 -9.39 21.47
C GLN A 121 -2.10 -9.06 21.99
N ALA A 122 -2.81 -8.15 21.32
CA ALA A 122 -4.15 -7.73 21.71
C ALA A 122 -5.18 -8.88 21.65
N TRP A 123 -5.06 -9.78 20.66
CA TRP A 123 -5.94 -10.96 20.54
C TRP A 123 -5.50 -12.18 21.37
N ARG A 124 -4.42 -12.05 22.16
CA ARG A 124 -4.01 -13.06 23.14
C ARG A 124 -4.58 -12.80 24.54
N LEU A 125 -5.39 -11.75 24.69
CA LEU A 125 -6.19 -11.43 25.88
C LEU A 125 -7.62 -11.94 25.70
#